data_AF-A0A0U1LQH0-F1
#
_entry.id   AF-A0A0U1LQH0-F1
#
_cell.length_a   1.000
_cell.length_b   1.000
_cell.length_c   1.000
_cell.angle_alpha   90.00
_cell.angle_beta   90.00
_cell.angle_gamma   90.00
#
_symmetry.space_group_name_H-M   'P 1'
#
loop_
_entity.id
_entity.type
_entity.pdbx_description
1 polymer ?
#
loop_
_entity_poly.entity_id
_entity_poly.type
_entity_poly.pdbx_seq_one_letter_code
_entity_poly.pdbx_strand_id
1 'polypeptide(L)'
;MDSDLLESVLGLEEKFYHEGYQLGLADGARAGYTEGSVFAVEKGFSQALEVGKLYGKALVWNQRFLSSTLDKSGGASSSAVRGDDTPAVHTDLCYGMPEIRAESRVARNIQLLLGLVDPATLSLENTENAVSDMEERLKGAQVKTKLIQRSLGESDESPVSDASSSNKENRFQGDGSGSIEDVSSMRIRH
;
A
#
# COMPACT_ATOMS: atom_id res chain seq x y z
N MET A 1 66.20 -14.92 9.67
CA MET A 1 64.86 -15.47 9.91
C MET A 1 64.04 -14.61 10.86
N ASP A 2 64.64 -13.75 11.69
CA ASP A 2 63.90 -12.91 12.66
C ASP A 2 63.34 -11.60 12.09
N SER A 3 63.86 -11.12 10.96
CA SER A 3 63.41 -9.88 10.30
C SER A 3 61.96 -9.97 9.82
N ASP A 4 61.56 -11.11 9.26
CA ASP A 4 60.19 -11.36 8.75
C ASP A 4 59.16 -11.41 9.88
N LEU A 5 59.58 -11.80 11.10
CA LEU A 5 58.69 -11.90 12.27
C LEU A 5 58.32 -10.50 12.79
N LEU A 6 59.32 -9.62 12.94
CA LEU A 6 59.09 -8.24 13.39
C LEU A 6 58.36 -7.42 12.33
N GLU A 7 58.66 -7.63 11.04
CA GLU A 7 57.95 -6.99 9.93
C GLU A 7 56.48 -7.45 9.85
N SER A 8 56.20 -8.74 10.08
CA SER A 8 54.83 -9.24 10.14
C SER A 8 54.03 -8.68 11.33
N VAL A 9 54.67 -8.46 12.49
CA VAL A 9 54.04 -7.86 13.68
C VAL A 9 53.82 -6.35 13.48
N LEU A 10 54.78 -5.64 12.88
CA LEU A 10 54.65 -4.22 12.55
C LEU A 10 53.55 -3.98 11.50
N GLY A 11 53.38 -4.88 10.53
CA GLY A 11 52.29 -4.83 9.56
C GLY A 11 50.97 -5.46 10.03
N LEU A 12 50.88 -5.94 11.26
CA LEU A 12 49.70 -6.64 11.78
C LEU A 12 48.50 -5.70 11.95
N GLU A 13 48.74 -4.47 12.38
CA GLU A 13 47.71 -3.44 12.53
C GLU A 13 47.04 -3.14 11.17
N GLU A 14 47.85 -2.89 10.14
CA GLU A 14 47.35 -2.61 8.78
C GLU A 14 46.54 -3.78 8.22
N LYS A 15 46.97 -5.02 8.49
CA LYS A 15 46.24 -6.24 8.10
C LYS A 15 44.88 -6.32 8.81
N PHE A 16 44.83 -6.07 10.12
CA PHE A 16 43.57 -6.09 10.88
C PHE A 16 42.63 -4.95 10.48
N TYR A 17 43.14 -3.77 10.11
CA TYR A 17 42.30 -2.70 9.56
C TYR A 17 41.70 -3.10 8.22
N HIS A 18 42.52 -3.63 7.30
CA HIS A 18 42.03 -4.09 6.00
C HIS A 18 41.02 -5.24 6.15
N GLU A 19 41.29 -6.20 7.03
CA GLU A 19 40.39 -7.31 7.32
C GLU A 19 39.07 -6.81 7.92
N GLY A 20 39.13 -5.96 8.95
CA GLY A 20 37.94 -5.39 9.57
C GLY A 20 37.12 -4.53 8.60
N TYR A 21 37.77 -3.76 7.73
CA TYR A 21 37.10 -2.98 6.68
C TYR A 21 36.40 -3.88 5.66
N GLN A 22 37.09 -4.91 5.15
CA GLN A 22 36.52 -5.84 4.18
C GLN A 22 35.37 -6.63 4.78
N LEU A 23 35.52 -7.09 6.02
CA LEU A 23 34.47 -7.80 6.74
C LEU A 23 33.25 -6.89 6.97
N GLY A 24 33.48 -5.67 7.46
CA GLY A 24 32.42 -4.69 7.67
C GLY A 24 31.71 -4.28 6.38
N LEU A 25 32.44 -4.15 5.26
CA LEU A 25 31.87 -3.87 3.95
C LEU A 25 31.03 -5.05 3.44
N ALA A 26 31.52 -6.28 3.60
CA ALA A 26 30.79 -7.48 3.20
C ALA A 26 29.53 -7.69 4.06
N ASP A 27 29.62 -7.49 5.37
CA ASP A 27 28.48 -7.56 6.29
C ASP A 27 27.48 -6.45 6.03
N GLY A 28 27.93 -5.21 5.84
CA GLY A 28 27.09 -4.08 5.51
C GLY A 28 26.34 -4.25 4.19
N ALA A 29 27.02 -4.76 3.16
CA ALA A 29 26.38 -5.06 1.87
C ALA A 29 25.30 -6.14 2.01
N ARG A 30 25.57 -7.21 2.77
CA ARG A 30 24.59 -8.27 3.03
C ARG A 30 23.41 -7.75 3.85
N ALA A 31 23.67 -7.08 4.96
CA ALA A 31 22.66 -6.52 5.84
C ALA A 31 21.76 -5.54 5.09
N GLY A 32 22.35 -4.58 4.36
CA GLY A 32 21.61 -3.60 3.57
C GLY A 32 20.75 -4.23 2.48
N TYR A 33 21.23 -5.28 1.80
CA TYR A 33 20.42 -6.01 0.83
C TYR A 33 19.25 -6.74 1.48
N THR A 34 19.48 -7.42 2.61
CA THR A 34 18.42 -8.15 3.31
C THR A 34 17.35 -7.21 3.89
N GLU A 35 17.77 -6.11 4.51
CA GLU A 35 16.88 -5.11 5.07
C GLU A 35 16.09 -4.40 3.97
N GLY A 36 16.76 -3.97 2.91
CA GLY A 36 16.11 -3.35 1.76
C GLY A 36 15.09 -4.28 1.09
N SER A 37 15.38 -5.58 1.01
CA SER A 37 14.44 -6.56 0.45
C SER A 37 13.19 -6.74 1.31
N VAL A 38 13.35 -6.84 2.64
CA VAL A 38 12.22 -6.93 3.57
C VAL A 38 11.36 -5.67 3.49
N PHE A 39 12.00 -4.51 3.54
CA PHE A 39 11.32 -3.22 3.45
C PHE A 39 10.56 -3.06 2.13
N ALA A 40 11.15 -3.45 1.00
CA ALA A 40 10.52 -3.37 -0.31
C ALA A 40 9.23 -4.21 -0.37
N VAL A 41 9.26 -5.44 0.15
CA VAL A 41 8.08 -6.33 0.17
C VAL A 41 6.99 -5.78 1.08
N GLU A 42 7.34 -5.31 2.28
CA GLU A 42 6.39 -4.74 3.23
C GLU A 42 5.69 -3.51 2.63
N LYS A 43 6.49 -2.60 2.05
CA LYS A 43 5.98 -1.37 1.45
C LYS A 43 5.10 -1.65 0.23
N GLY A 44 5.55 -2.55 -0.65
CA GLY A 44 4.80 -2.96 -1.84
C GLY A 44 3.46 -3.61 -1.48
N PHE A 45 3.44 -4.49 -0.47
CA PHE A 45 2.19 -5.09 0.01
C PHE A 45 1.22 -4.05 0.57
N SER A 46 1.72 -3.10 1.38
CA SER A 46 0.91 -2.02 1.94
C SER A 46 0.25 -1.17 0.83
N GLN A 47 1.01 -0.81 -0.20
CA GLN A 47 0.50 -0.07 -1.36
C GLN A 47 -0.54 -0.87 -2.14
N ALA A 48 -0.25 -2.15 -2.45
CA ALA A 48 -1.18 -3.03 -3.15
C ALA A 48 -2.51 -3.22 -2.39
N LEU A 49 -2.45 -3.30 -1.05
CA LEU A 49 -3.63 -3.41 -0.19
C LEU A 49 -4.49 -2.14 -0.25
N GLU A 50 -3.87 -0.95 -0.20
CA GLU A 50 -4.60 0.32 -0.37
C GLU A 50 -5.26 0.43 -1.74
N VAL A 51 -4.51 0.11 -2.81
CA VAL A 51 -5.03 0.05 -4.18
C VAL A 51 -6.22 -0.91 -4.24
N GLY A 52 -6.10 -2.13 -3.72
CA GLY A 52 -7.19 -3.11 -3.68
C GLY A 52 -8.45 -2.62 -2.95
N LYS A 53 -8.29 -1.90 -1.82
CA LYS A 53 -9.42 -1.27 -1.12
C LYS A 53 -10.12 -0.23 -1.98
N LEU A 54 -9.36 0.62 -2.66
CA LEU A 54 -9.92 1.64 -3.57
C LEU A 54 -10.60 0.99 -4.78
N TYR A 55 -10.05 -0.12 -5.28
CA TYR A 55 -10.63 -0.87 -6.40
C TYR A 55 -12.00 -1.44 -6.03
N GLY A 56 -12.09 -2.08 -4.86
CA GLY A 56 -13.37 -2.59 -4.34
C GLY A 56 -14.42 -1.48 -4.17
N LYS A 57 -14.03 -0.33 -3.59
CA LYS A 57 -14.91 0.86 -3.50
C LYS A 57 -15.39 1.31 -4.89
N ALA A 58 -14.47 1.38 -5.85
CA ALA A 58 -14.78 1.80 -7.22
C ALA A 58 -15.75 0.85 -7.92
N LEU A 59 -15.59 -0.47 -7.74
CA LEU A 59 -16.51 -1.48 -8.28
C LEU A 59 -17.92 -1.33 -7.71
N VAL A 60 -18.05 -1.15 -6.38
CA VAL A 60 -19.36 -0.95 -5.73
C VAL A 60 -20.04 0.32 -6.25
N TRP A 61 -19.29 1.44 -6.36
CA TRP A 61 -19.85 2.67 -6.92
C TRP A 61 -20.25 2.51 -8.39
N ASN A 62 -19.45 1.80 -9.20
CA ASN A 62 -19.78 1.54 -10.60
C ASN A 62 -21.06 0.70 -10.71
N GLN A 63 -21.21 -0.34 -9.89
CA GLN A 63 -22.40 -1.18 -9.90
C GLN A 63 -23.67 -0.41 -9.50
N ARG A 64 -23.59 0.43 -8.46
CA ARG A 64 -24.69 1.31 -8.05
C ARG A 64 -25.08 2.31 -9.13
N PHE A 65 -24.10 2.81 -9.89
CA PHE A 65 -24.33 3.69 -11.03
C PHE A 65 -25.04 2.98 -12.18
N LEU A 66 -24.64 1.74 -12.50
CA LEU A 66 -25.29 0.92 -13.52
C LEU A 66 -26.74 0.57 -13.13
N SER A 67 -26.99 0.19 -11.87
CA SER A 67 -28.35 -0.11 -11.38
C SER A 67 -29.29 1.09 -11.56
N SER A 68 -28.87 2.29 -11.13
CA SER A 68 -29.70 3.51 -11.27
C SER A 68 -30.01 3.89 -12.73
N THR A 69 -29.19 3.44 -13.68
CA THR A 69 -29.45 3.65 -15.12
C THR A 69 -30.49 2.65 -15.65
N LEU A 70 -30.44 1.40 -15.19
CA LEU A 70 -31.37 0.35 -15.61
C LEU A 70 -32.78 0.57 -15.07
N ASP A 71 -32.91 1.04 -13.82
CA ASP A 71 -34.21 1.31 -13.19
C ASP A 71 -34.99 2.46 -13.87
N LYS A 72 -34.29 3.38 -14.55
CA LYS A 72 -34.91 4.45 -15.37
C LYS A 72 -35.45 3.97 -16.72
N SER A 73 -35.05 2.79 -17.19
CA SER A 73 -35.47 2.27 -18.50
C SER A 73 -36.71 1.37 -18.45
N GLY A 74 -37.27 1.08 -17.27
CA GLY A 74 -38.51 0.32 -17.13
C GLY A 74 -38.35 -1.19 -17.39
N GLY A 75 -38.36 -1.96 -16.30
CA GLY A 75 -38.85 -3.34 -16.19
C GLY A 75 -38.46 -4.36 -17.28
N ALA A 76 -37.41 -5.14 -17.01
CA ALA A 76 -37.35 -6.54 -17.44
C ALA A 76 -36.43 -7.32 -16.50
N SER A 77 -37.01 -8.02 -15.52
CA SER A 77 -36.37 -9.17 -14.90
C SER A 77 -36.06 -10.19 -16.00
N SER A 78 -34.80 -10.49 -16.26
CA SER A 78 -34.40 -11.82 -16.72
C SER A 78 -32.89 -12.03 -16.55
N SER A 79 -32.57 -13.17 -15.95
CA SER A 79 -31.26 -13.80 -15.98
C SER A 79 -30.69 -13.83 -17.39
N ALA A 80 -29.41 -13.46 -17.55
CA ALA A 80 -28.63 -13.89 -18.70
C ALA A 80 -27.18 -14.15 -18.29
N VAL A 81 -26.88 -15.44 -18.15
CA VAL A 81 -25.54 -16.03 -18.12
C VAL A 81 -24.80 -15.69 -19.42
N ARG A 82 -23.61 -15.08 -19.31
CA ARG A 82 -22.44 -15.18 -20.23
C ARG A 82 -21.21 -14.80 -19.36
N GLY A 83 -20.23 -15.64 -19.07
CA GLY A 83 -19.45 -16.46 -19.99
C GLY A 83 -18.14 -15.72 -20.31
N ASP A 84 -17.27 -15.54 -19.30
CA ASP A 84 -15.83 -15.27 -19.47
C ASP A 84 -15.14 -15.51 -18.12
N ASP A 85 -13.95 -16.12 -18.12
CA ASP A 85 -13.17 -16.56 -16.95
C ASP A 85 -12.60 -15.36 -16.15
N THR A 86 -13.48 -14.51 -15.64
CA THR A 86 -13.17 -13.45 -14.67
C THR A 86 -14.02 -13.70 -13.43
N PRO A 87 -13.49 -13.55 -12.20
CA PRO A 87 -14.28 -13.73 -10.98
C PRO A 87 -15.35 -12.63 -10.92
N ALA A 88 -16.50 -12.90 -11.52
CA ALA A 88 -17.64 -12.02 -11.55
C ALA A 88 -18.16 -11.86 -10.10
N VAL A 89 -17.92 -10.70 -9.53
CA VAL A 89 -18.43 -10.30 -8.22
C VAL A 89 -19.96 -10.36 -8.30
N HIS A 90 -20.58 -11.21 -7.47
CA HIS A 90 -22.03 -11.34 -7.40
C HIS A 90 -22.68 -9.97 -7.10
N THR A 91 -23.42 -9.48 -8.09
CA THR A 91 -24.06 -8.15 -8.12
C THR A 91 -25.28 -8.01 -7.22
N ASP A 92 -25.73 -9.13 -6.64
CA ASP A 92 -26.94 -9.20 -5.80
C ASP A 92 -26.79 -8.49 -4.43
N LEU A 93 -25.56 -8.14 -4.05
CA LEU A 93 -25.27 -7.47 -2.78
C LEU A 93 -25.54 -5.95 -2.80
N CYS A 94 -25.70 -5.34 -3.97
CA CYS A 94 -25.91 -3.89 -4.09
C CYS A 94 -27.39 -3.46 -4.06
N TYR A 95 -28.35 -4.40 -4.12
CA TYR A 95 -29.80 -4.09 -4.16
C TYR A 95 -30.33 -3.35 -2.93
N GLY A 96 -29.60 -3.38 -1.80
CA GLY A 96 -29.96 -2.64 -0.58
C GLY A 96 -29.30 -1.26 -0.43
N MET A 97 -28.44 -0.85 -1.37
CA MET A 97 -27.68 0.40 -1.25
C MET A 97 -28.41 1.59 -1.90
N PRO A 98 -28.26 2.82 -1.36
CA PRO A 98 -28.82 4.01 -1.99
C PRO A 98 -28.30 4.19 -3.43
N GLU A 99 -29.20 4.46 -4.36
CA GLU A 99 -28.83 4.75 -5.75
C GLU A 99 -27.97 5.99 -5.86
N ILE A 100 -26.95 5.93 -6.72
CA ILE A 100 -26.12 7.09 -7.05
C ILE A 100 -26.84 7.84 -8.17
N ARG A 101 -27.23 9.09 -7.91
CA ARG A 101 -27.73 9.96 -8.97
C ARG A 101 -26.68 10.05 -10.08
N ALA A 102 -27.09 9.72 -11.30
CA ALA A 102 -26.24 9.72 -12.48
C ALA A 102 -25.81 11.14 -12.93
N GLU A 103 -25.09 11.85 -12.07
CA GLU A 103 -24.41 13.09 -12.44
C GLU A 103 -23.19 12.74 -13.29
N SER A 104 -23.10 13.33 -14.48
CA SER A 104 -22.03 13.05 -15.47
C SER A 104 -20.61 13.21 -14.90
N ARG A 105 -20.45 14.11 -13.91
CA ARG A 105 -19.18 14.34 -13.22
C ARG A 105 -18.76 13.17 -12.33
N VAL A 106 -19.70 12.58 -11.60
CA VAL A 106 -19.43 11.44 -10.70
C VAL A 106 -19.09 10.21 -11.52
N ALA A 107 -19.86 9.95 -12.60
CA ALA A 107 -19.59 8.85 -13.52
C ALA A 107 -18.18 8.89 -14.11
N ARG A 108 -17.74 10.07 -14.60
CA ARG A 108 -16.38 10.25 -15.11
C ARG A 108 -15.31 10.01 -14.04
N ASN A 109 -15.54 10.47 -12.82
CA ASN A 109 -14.59 10.25 -11.72
C ASN A 109 -14.49 8.77 -11.35
N ILE A 110 -15.61 8.02 -11.37
CA ILE A 110 -15.61 6.57 -11.12
C ILE A 110 -14.80 5.84 -12.21
N GLN A 111 -15.00 6.18 -13.48
CA GLN A 111 -14.22 5.60 -14.59
C GLN A 111 -12.72 5.91 -14.47
N LEU A 112 -12.37 7.16 -14.14
CA LEU A 112 -10.98 7.55 -13.91
C LEU A 112 -10.37 6.82 -12.70
N LEU A 113 -11.15 6.62 -11.63
CA LEU A 113 -10.69 5.85 -10.47
C LEU A 113 -10.43 4.39 -10.84
N LEU A 114 -11.34 3.75 -11.58
CA LEU A 114 -11.14 2.38 -12.07
C LEU A 114 -9.89 2.26 -12.93
N GLY A 115 -9.64 3.20 -13.84
CA GLY A 115 -8.43 3.19 -14.67
C GLY A 115 -7.13 3.41 -13.89
N LEU A 116 -7.16 4.11 -12.74
CA LEU A 116 -5.98 4.31 -11.88
C LEU A 116 -5.65 3.10 -11.02
N VAL A 117 -6.64 2.25 -10.73
CA VAL A 117 -6.56 1.18 -9.74
C VAL A 117 -6.78 -0.20 -10.41
N ASP A 118 -6.77 -0.27 -11.74
CA ASP A 118 -6.98 -1.50 -12.48
C ASP A 118 -5.79 -2.46 -12.32
N PRO A 119 -5.97 -3.62 -11.65
CA PRO A 119 -4.90 -4.59 -11.39
C PRO A 119 -4.21 -5.07 -12.67
N ALA A 120 -4.90 -5.10 -13.81
CA ALA A 120 -4.32 -5.55 -15.08
C ALA A 120 -3.27 -4.57 -15.65
N THR A 121 -3.31 -3.30 -15.22
CA THR A 121 -2.44 -2.23 -15.72
C THR A 121 -1.31 -1.87 -14.76
N LEU A 122 -1.32 -2.43 -13.54
CA LEU A 122 -0.33 -2.19 -12.50
C LEU A 122 0.91 -3.05 -12.75
N SER A 123 2.08 -2.41 -12.83
CA SER A 123 3.36 -3.12 -12.84
C SER A 123 3.69 -3.58 -11.42
N LEU A 124 3.98 -4.86 -11.24
CA LEU A 124 4.40 -5.47 -9.98
C LEU A 124 5.91 -5.67 -9.90
N GLU A 125 6.66 -5.08 -10.83
CA GLU A 125 8.11 -5.12 -10.82
C GLU A 125 8.69 -4.18 -9.77
N ASN A 126 9.76 -4.58 -9.10
CA ASN A 126 10.49 -3.73 -8.15
C ASN A 126 11.52 -2.84 -8.86
N THR A 127 11.08 -2.10 -9.88
CA THR A 127 11.90 -1.07 -10.55
C THR A 127 11.51 0.30 -10.03
N GLU A 128 12.45 1.23 -9.95
CA GLU A 128 12.20 2.61 -9.46
C GLU A 128 11.03 3.27 -10.19
N ASN A 129 10.97 3.09 -11.52
CA ASN A 129 9.88 3.62 -12.34
C ASN A 129 8.53 3.01 -11.98
N ALA A 130 8.46 1.68 -11.81
CA ALA A 130 7.20 0.99 -11.46
C ALA A 130 6.69 1.39 -10.06
N VAL A 131 7.61 1.57 -9.10
CA VAL A 131 7.27 2.04 -7.74
C VAL A 131 6.74 3.47 -7.80
N SER A 132 7.43 4.38 -8.50
CA SER A 132 6.99 5.76 -8.68
C SER A 132 5.61 5.85 -9.36
N ASP A 133 5.39 5.09 -10.43
CA ASP A 133 4.13 5.06 -11.16
C ASP A 133 2.96 4.58 -10.27
N MET A 134 3.20 3.53 -9.47
CA MET A 134 2.21 3.04 -8.51
C MET A 134 1.87 4.09 -7.46
N GLU A 135 2.86 4.82 -6.94
CA GLU A 135 2.63 5.90 -5.98
C GLU A 135 1.83 7.06 -6.56
N GLU A 136 2.15 7.48 -7.80
CA GLU A 136 1.41 8.53 -8.49
C GLU A 136 -0.04 8.11 -8.70
N ARG A 137 -0.27 6.87 -9.16
CA ARG A 137 -1.61 6.31 -9.33
C ARG A 137 -2.37 6.25 -8.02
N LEU A 138 -1.74 5.81 -6.94
CA LEU A 138 -2.35 5.76 -5.60
C LEU A 138 -2.75 7.15 -5.11
N LYS A 139 -1.87 8.15 -5.24
CA LYS A 139 -2.17 9.56 -4.90
C LYS A 139 -3.34 10.08 -5.74
N GLY A 140 -3.33 9.82 -7.05
CA GLY A 140 -4.43 10.17 -7.95
C GLY A 140 -5.75 9.51 -7.55
N ALA A 141 -5.72 8.22 -7.24
CA ALA A 141 -6.88 7.44 -6.84
C ALA A 141 -7.48 7.93 -5.52
N GLN A 142 -6.64 8.26 -4.52
CA GLN A 142 -7.09 8.86 -3.27
C GLN A 142 -7.82 10.19 -3.49
N VAL A 143 -7.29 11.05 -4.38
CA VAL A 143 -7.95 12.32 -4.74
C VAL A 143 -9.29 12.08 -5.43
N LYS A 144 -9.37 11.14 -6.39
CA LYS A 144 -10.63 10.80 -7.08
C LYS A 144 -11.67 10.23 -6.12
N THR A 145 -11.25 9.35 -5.21
CA THR A 145 -12.09 8.76 -4.16
C THR A 145 -12.73 9.85 -3.30
N LYS A 146 -11.94 10.81 -2.79
CA LYS A 146 -12.46 11.93 -1.99
C LYS A 146 -13.45 12.79 -2.77
N LEU A 147 -13.21 12.99 -4.06
CA LEU A 147 -14.12 13.76 -4.92
C LEU A 147 -15.46 13.04 -5.12
N ILE A 148 -15.43 11.71 -5.30
CA ILE A 148 -16.63 10.87 -5.40
C ILE A 148 -17.40 10.92 -4.08
N GLN A 149 -16.74 10.63 -2.95
CA GLN A 149 -17.33 10.70 -1.61
C GLN A 149 -18.03 12.04 -1.35
N ARG A 150 -17.35 13.16 -1.64
CA ARG A 150 -17.94 14.49 -1.49
C ARG A 150 -19.16 14.73 -2.38
N SER A 151 -19.16 14.18 -3.59
CA SER A 151 -20.30 14.27 -4.50
C SER A 151 -21.48 13.40 -4.09
N LEU A 152 -21.24 12.26 -3.45
CA LEU A 152 -22.29 11.37 -2.94
C LEU A 152 -22.77 11.75 -1.52
N GLY A 153 -22.01 12.58 -0.80
CA GLY A 153 -22.26 12.85 0.62
C GLY A 153 -21.92 11.65 1.52
N GLU A 154 -21.12 10.69 1.03
CA GLU A 154 -20.66 9.54 1.80
C GLU A 154 -19.43 9.92 2.63
N SER A 155 -19.55 9.88 3.95
CA SER A 155 -18.42 10.03 4.87
C SER A 155 -17.54 8.77 4.85
N ASP A 156 -16.22 8.94 4.99
CA ASP A 156 -15.26 7.83 5.14
C ASP A 156 -15.31 7.20 6.54
N GLU A 157 -16.50 7.18 7.16
CA GLU A 157 -16.70 6.56 8.47
C GLU A 157 -16.79 5.07 8.26
N SER A 158 -15.66 4.39 8.40
CA SER A 158 -15.58 2.94 8.49
C SER A 158 -16.50 2.45 9.62
N PRO A 159 -17.58 1.69 9.36
CA PRO A 159 -18.36 1.06 10.42
C PRO A 159 -17.64 -0.22 10.87
N VAL A 160 -16.43 -0.04 11.41
CA VAL A 160 -15.72 -1.06 12.20
C VAL A 160 -15.38 -0.44 13.55
N SER A 161 -16.43 0.08 14.19
CA SER A 161 -16.42 0.61 15.54
C SER A 161 -17.39 -0.21 16.38
N ASP A 162 -16.96 -1.41 16.77
CA ASP A 162 -17.54 -2.22 17.85
C ASP A 162 -16.46 -3.26 18.22
N ALA A 163 -15.92 -3.39 19.43
CA ALA A 163 -16.13 -2.69 20.69
C ALA A 163 -14.86 -2.85 21.54
N SER A 164 -14.19 -1.74 21.89
CA SER A 164 -13.44 -1.64 23.15
C SER A 164 -13.16 -0.17 23.45
N SER A 165 -14.00 0.35 24.35
CA SER A 165 -13.90 1.64 25.00
C SER A 165 -12.53 1.83 25.65
N SER A 166 -12.05 3.08 25.58
CA SER A 166 -11.09 3.72 26.50
C SER A 166 -9.71 3.09 26.68
N ASN A 167 -8.70 3.62 25.97
CA ASN A 167 -7.60 4.27 26.69
C ASN A 167 -6.93 5.35 25.82
N LYS A 168 -6.88 6.58 26.34
CA LYS A 168 -5.96 7.61 25.86
C LYS A 168 -4.60 7.31 26.47
N GLU A 169 -3.75 6.57 25.75
CA GLU A 169 -2.33 6.49 26.07
C GLU A 169 -1.49 6.88 24.85
N ASN A 170 -0.72 7.94 25.06
CA ASN A 170 0.45 8.41 24.31
C ASN A 170 0.81 7.63 23.04
N ARG A 171 0.50 8.24 21.88
CA ARG A 171 1.24 7.96 20.65
C ARG A 171 2.63 8.59 20.79
N PHE A 172 3.57 7.83 21.33
CA PHE A 172 4.98 8.04 21.00
C PHE A 172 5.17 7.48 19.58
N GLN A 173 5.20 8.38 18.60
CA GLN A 173 5.64 8.05 17.25
C GLN A 173 7.14 7.78 17.32
N GLY A 174 7.54 6.51 17.18
CA GLY A 174 8.87 6.21 16.66
C GLY A 174 8.88 6.59 15.19
N ASP A 175 9.80 7.47 14.81
CA ASP A 175 9.98 8.03 13.46
C ASP A 175 10.37 6.98 12.40
N GLY A 176 10.60 5.72 12.77
CA GLY A 176 10.93 4.66 11.80
C GLY A 176 12.23 4.89 11.02
N SER A 177 12.96 5.97 11.31
CA SER A 177 14.37 6.08 10.98
C SER A 177 15.10 5.12 11.90
N GLY A 178 15.76 4.10 11.35
CA GLY A 178 16.56 3.11 12.07
C GLY A 178 17.81 3.71 12.72
N SER A 179 17.64 4.80 13.49
CA SER A 179 18.70 5.50 14.19
C SER A 179 18.99 4.75 15.49
N ILE A 180 20.07 3.97 15.49
CA ILE A 180 20.57 3.20 16.64
C ILE A 180 21.02 4.07 17.82
N GLU A 181 21.02 5.40 17.66
CA GLU A 181 21.53 6.37 18.65
C GLU A 181 20.50 6.75 19.72
N ASP A 182 19.22 6.38 19.60
CA ASP A 182 18.17 6.78 20.56
C ASP A 182 17.91 5.75 21.68
N VAL A 183 18.98 5.39 22.40
CA VAL A 183 18.91 4.55 23.62
C VAL A 183 18.46 5.33 24.86
N SER A 184 18.08 6.60 24.71
CA SER A 184 17.68 7.47 25.83
C SER A 184 16.23 7.24 26.31
N SER A 185 15.45 6.44 25.60
CA SER A 185 14.02 6.21 25.88
C SER A 185 13.74 5.01 26.83
N MET A 186 14.76 4.25 27.24
CA MET A 186 14.57 3.16 28.21
C MET A 186 14.47 3.68 29.64
N ARG A 187 13.24 3.96 30.10
CA ARG A 187 12.95 4.05 31.54
C ARG A 187 13.11 2.68 32.19
N ILE A 188 14.28 2.44 32.76
CA ILE A 188 14.52 1.37 33.72
C ILE A 188 13.66 1.68 34.96
N ARG A 189 12.63 0.85 35.21
CA ARG A 189 11.91 0.86 36.48
C ARG A 189 12.80 0.16 37.51
N HIS A 190 13.18 0.90 38.55
CA HIS A 190 13.79 0.37 39.78
C HIS A 190 12.81 -0.50 40.56
#